data_AF-A0A838DPW6-F1
#
_entry.id   AF-A0A838DPW6-F1
#
_cell.length_a   1.000
_cell.length_b   1.000
_cell.length_c   1.000
_cell.angle_alpha   90.00
_cell.angle_beta   90.00
_cell.angle_gamma   90.00
#
_symmetry.space_group_name_H-M   'P 1'
#
loop_
_entity.id
_entity.type
_entity.pdbx_description
1 polymer ?
#
loop_
_entity_poly.entity_id
_entity_poly.type
_entity_poly.pdbx_seq_one_letter_code
_entity_poly.pdbx_strand_id
1 'polypeptide(L)'
;MATYDIPQGGWNLFASVLQEILAAHGLGLGHLDDRAHIHREKVRRLQRSLKVPKSFPVLNIAEMEQVITVFHLNRNEKTRLRAAILATSIEETLMDRIHPDDALKAAEQIFEIIEHALQEHLHELVGIGAVKGGGTMMSEENEIDRKLGDALTAIDHATLALHLSHNADSQVERIERGQQARDGFAQALAELDKALPALKVQDSWQVWHDEAQNGLTAAQSRLASLGA
;
A
#
# COMPACT_ATOMS: atom_id res chain seq x y z
N MET A 1 20.20 -17.63 1.53
CA MET A 1 18.99 -16.95 1.03
C MET A 1 18.70 -17.50 -0.35
N ALA A 2 17.45 -17.82 -0.68
CA ALA A 2 17.10 -18.15 -2.06
C ALA A 2 17.28 -16.88 -2.91
N THR A 3 18.06 -16.96 -3.97
CA THR A 3 18.21 -15.90 -4.97
C THR A 3 17.09 -16.08 -5.98
N TYR A 4 16.00 -15.34 -5.80
CA TYR A 4 14.97 -15.21 -6.82
C TYR A 4 15.46 -14.24 -7.90
N ASP A 5 15.31 -14.62 -9.16
CA ASP A 5 15.51 -13.69 -10.26
C ASP A 5 14.45 -12.59 -10.19
N ILE A 6 14.80 -11.36 -10.55
CA ILE A 6 13.84 -10.25 -10.52
C ILE A 6 12.97 -10.35 -11.78
N PRO A 7 11.63 -10.51 -11.65
CA PRO A 7 10.74 -10.60 -12.80
C PRO A 7 10.71 -9.29 -13.58
N GLN A 8 10.30 -9.34 -14.85
CA GLN A 8 10.45 -8.21 -15.79
C GLN A 8 9.70 -6.93 -15.35
N GLY A 9 8.60 -7.06 -14.60
CA GLY A 9 7.86 -5.95 -13.98
C GLY A 9 8.21 -5.68 -12.51
N GLY A 10 9.09 -6.48 -11.89
CA GLY A 10 9.34 -6.47 -10.44
C GLY A 10 8.28 -7.23 -9.62
N TRP A 11 8.56 -7.40 -8.31
CA TRP A 11 7.61 -7.96 -7.33
C TRP A 11 6.66 -6.86 -6.78
N ASN A 12 5.55 -7.25 -6.16
CA ASN A 12 4.46 -6.34 -5.74
C ASN A 12 3.81 -5.64 -6.94
N LEU A 13 2.74 -6.26 -7.43
CA LEU A 13 2.03 -5.84 -8.64
C LEU A 13 1.48 -4.40 -8.55
N PHE A 14 1.10 -3.91 -7.37
CA PHE A 14 0.72 -2.52 -7.15
C PHE A 14 1.87 -1.55 -7.44
N ALA A 15 3.07 -1.84 -6.94
CA ALA A 15 4.25 -1.01 -7.19
C ALA A 15 4.60 -0.99 -8.70
N SER A 16 4.49 -2.13 -9.38
CA SER A 16 4.71 -2.26 -10.83
C SER A 16 3.72 -1.43 -11.63
N VAL A 17 2.41 -1.59 -11.38
CA VAL A 17 1.35 -0.85 -12.08
C VAL A 17 1.44 0.66 -11.81
N LEU A 18 1.77 1.07 -10.58
CA LEU A 18 1.99 2.48 -10.26
C LEU A 18 3.21 3.04 -11.00
N GLN A 19 4.30 2.27 -11.13
CA GLN A 19 5.47 2.67 -11.91
C GLN A 19 5.14 2.81 -13.41
N GLU A 20 4.41 1.86 -14.00
CA GLU A 20 3.96 1.93 -15.40
C GLU A 20 3.11 3.16 -15.68
N ILE A 21 2.12 3.43 -14.82
CA ILE A 21 1.24 4.59 -14.97
C ILE A 21 2.08 5.88 -14.89
N LEU A 22 2.92 6.04 -13.86
CA LEU A 22 3.78 7.22 -13.76
C LEU A 22 4.73 7.35 -14.97
N ALA A 23 5.27 6.25 -15.50
CA ALA A 23 6.12 6.26 -16.68
C ALA A 23 5.38 6.74 -17.95
N ALA A 24 4.10 6.39 -18.11
CA ALA A 24 3.26 6.90 -19.20
C ALA A 24 3.07 8.44 -19.15
N HIS A 25 3.13 9.04 -17.95
CA HIS A 25 3.14 10.50 -17.74
C HIS A 25 4.55 11.12 -17.80
N GLY A 26 5.59 10.35 -18.14
CA GLY A 26 6.98 10.80 -18.17
C GLY A 26 7.62 10.97 -16.78
N LEU A 27 7.09 10.27 -15.78
CA LEU A 27 7.49 10.33 -14.37
C LEU A 27 8.01 8.97 -13.90
N GLY A 28 8.25 8.84 -12.60
CA GLY A 28 8.64 7.59 -11.94
C GLY A 28 8.41 7.69 -10.44
N LEU A 29 8.53 6.57 -9.73
CA LEU A 29 8.17 6.47 -8.30
C LEU A 29 8.84 7.55 -7.41
N GLY A 30 10.08 7.96 -7.71
CA GLY A 30 10.76 9.08 -7.04
C GLY A 30 10.22 10.49 -7.35
N HIS A 31 9.00 10.61 -7.87
CA HIS A 31 8.24 11.87 -7.92
C HIS A 31 7.07 11.87 -6.92
N LEU A 32 6.78 10.73 -6.27
CA LEU A 32 5.70 10.59 -5.30
C LEU A 32 5.95 11.44 -4.04
N ASP A 33 7.20 11.55 -3.61
CA ASP A 33 7.64 12.40 -2.50
C ASP A 33 7.75 13.88 -2.91
N ASP A 34 8.41 14.16 -4.03
CA ASP A 34 8.61 15.53 -4.54
C ASP A 34 7.29 16.24 -4.87
N ARG A 35 6.32 15.53 -5.48
CA ARG A 35 5.09 16.14 -6.02
C ARG A 35 3.82 15.76 -5.28
N ALA A 36 3.68 14.50 -4.88
CA ALA A 36 2.49 14.01 -4.16
C ALA A 36 2.68 13.97 -2.64
N HIS A 37 3.86 14.35 -2.13
CA HIS A 37 4.18 14.40 -0.70
C HIS A 37 4.00 13.09 0.05
N ILE A 38 4.05 11.96 -0.68
CA ILE A 38 4.16 10.64 -0.09
C ILE A 38 5.49 10.57 0.65
N HIS A 39 5.49 10.10 1.89
CA HIS A 39 6.72 10.10 2.67
C HIS A 39 7.82 9.27 1.96
N ARG A 40 9.00 9.87 1.78
CA ARG A 40 10.16 9.29 1.06
C ARG A 40 10.47 7.84 1.42
N GLU A 41 10.25 7.46 2.67
CA GLU A 41 10.52 6.10 3.14
C GLU A 41 9.50 5.10 2.59
N LYS A 42 8.23 5.49 2.43
CA LYS A 42 7.23 4.69 1.73
C LYS A 42 7.55 4.59 0.24
N VAL A 43 8.02 5.68 -0.38
CA VAL A 43 8.50 5.67 -1.77
C VAL A 43 9.70 4.73 -1.95
N ARG A 44 10.68 4.76 -1.03
CA ARG A 44 11.82 3.83 -1.01
C ARG A 44 11.37 2.38 -0.81
N ARG A 45 10.40 2.12 0.08
CA ARG A 45 9.82 0.78 0.28
C ARG A 45 9.10 0.29 -0.99
N LEU A 46 8.33 1.12 -1.69
CA LEU A 46 7.73 0.81 -3.00
C LEU A 46 8.78 0.52 -4.10
N GLN A 47 9.87 1.28 -4.15
CA GLN A 47 10.98 0.99 -5.08
C GLN A 47 11.76 -0.28 -4.71
N ARG A 48 11.78 -0.64 -3.42
CA ARG A 48 12.42 -1.85 -2.90
C ARG A 48 11.57 -3.08 -3.11
N SER A 49 10.24 -2.98 -2.98
CA SER A 49 9.33 -4.12 -3.21
C SER A 49 9.47 -4.68 -4.61
N LEU A 50 9.62 -3.83 -5.64
CA LEU A 50 9.94 -4.26 -7.02
C LEU A 50 11.14 -5.22 -7.12
N LYS A 51 12.06 -5.22 -6.15
CA LYS A 51 13.30 -6.02 -6.16
C LYS A 51 13.34 -7.11 -5.09
N VAL A 52 12.39 -7.12 -4.15
CA VAL A 52 12.41 -8.00 -2.97
C VAL A 52 11.04 -8.65 -2.81
N PRO A 53 10.93 -9.98 -2.99
CA PRO A 53 9.65 -10.68 -2.81
C PRO A 53 9.19 -10.61 -1.36
N LYS A 54 7.87 -10.78 -1.14
CA LYS A 54 7.19 -10.64 0.15
C LYS A 54 7.31 -9.26 0.80
N SER A 55 7.41 -8.20 0.00
CA SER A 55 7.29 -6.82 0.46
C SER A 55 6.11 -6.18 -0.25
N PHE A 56 5.03 -5.91 0.49
CA PHE A 56 3.77 -5.42 -0.08
C PHE A 56 3.35 -4.02 0.38
N PRO A 57 4.26 -3.01 0.41
CA PRO A 57 3.85 -1.64 0.66
C PRO A 57 2.88 -1.20 -0.45
N VAL A 58 1.77 -0.62 -0.03
CA VAL A 58 0.78 0.02 -0.87
C VAL A 58 0.52 1.43 -0.35
N LEU A 59 -0.08 2.29 -1.19
CA LEU A 59 -0.55 3.59 -0.73
C LEU A 59 -1.84 3.41 0.09
N ASN A 60 -1.96 4.15 1.18
CA ASN A 60 -3.21 4.22 1.93
C ASN A 60 -4.29 4.97 1.11
N ILE A 61 -5.54 4.96 1.57
CA ILE A 61 -6.67 5.53 0.82
C ILE A 61 -6.47 7.03 0.53
N ALA A 62 -5.95 7.80 1.49
CA ALA A 62 -5.74 9.24 1.35
C ALA A 62 -4.58 9.55 0.38
N GLU A 63 -3.46 8.85 0.54
CA GLU A 63 -2.32 8.92 -0.37
C GLU A 63 -2.69 8.55 -1.80
N MET A 64 -3.57 7.54 -1.98
CA MET A 64 -3.97 7.11 -3.31
C MET A 64 -4.80 8.19 -4.03
N GLU A 65 -5.77 8.82 -3.35
CA GLU A 65 -6.52 9.94 -3.91
C GLU A 65 -5.63 11.19 -4.12
N GLN A 66 -4.60 11.39 -3.30
CA GLN A 66 -3.60 12.45 -3.50
C GLN A 66 -2.76 12.22 -4.76
N VAL A 67 -2.26 11.01 -4.98
CA VAL A 67 -1.53 10.61 -6.21
C VAL A 67 -2.44 10.75 -7.44
N ILE A 68 -3.68 10.27 -7.37
CA ILE A 68 -4.67 10.44 -8.45
C ILE A 68 -4.85 11.92 -8.81
N THR A 69 -4.97 12.79 -7.79
CA THR A 69 -5.20 14.22 -8.01
C THR A 69 -3.96 14.95 -8.53
N VAL A 70 -2.79 14.68 -7.97
CA VAL A 70 -1.52 15.37 -8.29
C VAL A 70 -0.99 15.02 -9.68
N PHE A 71 -1.12 13.76 -10.10
CA PHE A 71 -0.68 13.31 -11.42
C PHE A 71 -1.81 13.32 -12.47
N HIS A 72 -2.98 13.84 -12.10
CA HIS A 72 -4.17 13.93 -12.97
C HIS A 72 -4.55 12.58 -13.59
N LEU A 73 -4.47 11.51 -12.79
CA LEU A 73 -4.71 10.16 -13.28
C LEU A 73 -6.15 10.01 -13.77
N ASN A 74 -6.29 9.47 -14.97
CA ASN A 74 -7.57 9.28 -15.62
C ASN A 74 -8.36 8.12 -14.97
N ARG A 75 -9.63 7.98 -15.34
CA ARG A 75 -10.53 6.97 -14.76
C ARG A 75 -10.02 5.54 -14.95
N ASN A 76 -9.39 5.22 -16.08
CA ASN A 76 -8.87 3.88 -16.35
C ASN A 76 -7.63 3.63 -15.48
N GLU A 77 -6.71 4.59 -15.36
CA GLU A 77 -5.55 4.51 -14.46
C GLU A 77 -5.96 4.33 -13.00
N LYS A 78 -6.97 5.06 -12.52
CA LYS A 78 -7.56 4.88 -11.19
C LYS A 78 -8.15 3.48 -11.00
N THR A 79 -8.80 2.93 -12.03
CA THR A 79 -9.35 1.57 -12.01
C THR A 79 -8.24 0.53 -11.94
N ARG A 80 -7.21 0.69 -12.78
CA ARG A 80 -6.03 -0.17 -12.86
C ARG A 80 -5.24 -0.22 -11.55
N LEU A 81 -5.08 0.93 -10.88
CA LEU A 81 -4.49 0.98 -9.53
C LEU A 81 -5.32 0.22 -8.48
N ARG A 82 -6.65 0.35 -8.51
CA ARG A 82 -7.55 -0.41 -7.60
C ARG A 82 -7.46 -1.92 -7.87
N ALA A 83 -7.45 -2.32 -9.14
CA ALA A 83 -7.25 -3.72 -9.52
C ALA A 83 -5.90 -4.25 -9.02
N ALA A 84 -4.83 -3.44 -9.14
CA ALA A 84 -3.50 -3.81 -8.68
C ALA A 84 -3.40 -3.99 -7.16
N ILE A 85 -4.09 -3.16 -6.36
CA ILE A 85 -4.19 -3.35 -4.89
C ILE A 85 -4.84 -4.71 -4.57
N LEU A 86 -5.98 -5.02 -5.21
CA LEU A 86 -6.68 -6.29 -4.99
C LEU A 86 -5.83 -7.49 -5.41
N ALA A 87 -5.20 -7.43 -6.59
CA ALA A 87 -4.32 -8.48 -7.06
C ALA A 87 -3.05 -8.64 -6.19
N THR A 88 -2.50 -7.56 -5.64
CA THR A 88 -1.37 -7.63 -4.68
C THR A 88 -1.76 -8.36 -3.39
N SER A 89 -3.00 -8.22 -2.91
CA SER A 89 -3.46 -9.02 -1.75
C SER A 89 -3.60 -10.53 -2.06
N ILE A 90 -3.81 -10.88 -3.33
CA ILE A 90 -3.81 -12.26 -3.81
C ILE A 90 -2.37 -12.77 -3.96
N GLU A 91 -1.47 -11.96 -4.52
CA GLU A 91 -0.01 -12.21 -4.57
C GLU A 91 0.51 -12.55 -3.17
N GLU A 92 0.24 -11.70 -2.19
CA GLU A 92 0.56 -11.89 -0.77
C GLU A 92 0.00 -13.20 -0.21
N THR A 93 -1.31 -13.43 -0.34
CA THR A 93 -1.97 -14.64 0.17
C THR A 93 -1.42 -15.93 -0.45
N LEU A 94 -0.97 -15.88 -1.71
CA LEU A 94 -0.39 -17.01 -2.42
C LEU A 94 1.10 -17.21 -2.12
N MET A 95 1.88 -16.14 -1.91
CA MET A 95 3.33 -16.23 -1.61
C MET A 95 3.65 -16.97 -0.31
N ASP A 96 2.68 -17.12 0.61
CA ASP A 96 2.81 -17.94 1.81
C ASP A 96 2.43 -19.42 1.62
N ARG A 97 1.93 -19.79 0.44
CA ARG A 97 1.38 -21.13 0.15
C ARG A 97 2.06 -21.84 -1.03
N ILE A 98 2.54 -21.08 -2.01
CA ILE A 98 3.18 -21.58 -3.23
C ILE A 98 4.47 -20.82 -3.54
N HIS A 99 5.17 -21.18 -4.62
CA HIS A 99 6.42 -20.52 -5.02
C HIS A 99 6.16 -19.04 -5.37
N PRO A 100 7.03 -18.09 -4.99
CA PRO A 100 6.82 -16.66 -5.26
C PRO A 100 6.56 -16.33 -6.72
N ASP A 101 7.32 -16.91 -7.66
CA ASP A 101 7.11 -16.69 -9.11
C ASP A 101 5.71 -17.14 -9.58
N ASP A 102 5.17 -18.20 -9.00
CA ASP A 102 3.86 -18.73 -9.39
C ASP A 102 2.72 -17.98 -8.70
N ALA A 103 2.96 -17.45 -7.49
CA ALA A 103 2.06 -16.51 -6.82
C ALA A 103 1.94 -15.19 -7.60
N LEU A 104 3.06 -14.62 -8.08
CA LEU A 104 3.06 -13.42 -8.90
C LEU A 104 2.33 -13.66 -10.24
N LYS A 105 2.65 -14.73 -10.99
CA LYS A 105 1.95 -15.06 -12.24
C LYS A 105 0.44 -15.26 -12.05
N ALA A 106 0.02 -15.89 -10.94
CA ALA A 106 -1.39 -16.04 -10.63
C ALA A 106 -2.05 -14.68 -10.32
N ALA A 107 -1.37 -13.80 -9.60
CA ALA A 107 -1.85 -12.43 -9.36
C ALA A 107 -1.93 -11.60 -10.64
N GLU A 108 -0.94 -11.69 -11.54
CA GLU A 108 -0.95 -11.05 -12.87
C GLU A 108 -2.13 -11.52 -13.73
N GLN A 109 -2.41 -12.84 -13.77
CA GLN A 109 -3.56 -13.38 -14.50
C GLN A 109 -4.90 -12.95 -13.90
N ILE A 110 -5.02 -12.91 -12.57
CA ILE A 110 -6.25 -12.48 -11.90
C ILE A 110 -6.45 -10.96 -12.00
N PHE A 111 -5.37 -10.19 -12.06
CA PHE A 111 -5.39 -8.73 -12.23
C PHE A 111 -6.15 -8.31 -13.50
N GLU A 112 -5.93 -8.96 -14.64
CA GLU A 112 -6.67 -8.65 -15.88
C GLU A 112 -8.19 -8.85 -15.70
N ILE A 113 -8.59 -9.90 -14.98
CA ILE A 113 -9.99 -10.23 -14.68
C ILE A 113 -10.59 -9.17 -13.74
N ILE A 114 -9.85 -8.77 -12.69
CA ILE A 114 -10.28 -7.74 -11.75
C ILE A 114 -10.39 -6.38 -12.44
N GLU A 115 -9.42 -6.00 -13.29
CA GLU A 115 -9.45 -4.75 -14.03
C GLU A 115 -10.69 -4.68 -14.93
N HIS A 116 -10.98 -5.75 -15.69
CA HIS A 116 -12.19 -5.82 -16.53
C HIS A 116 -13.48 -5.66 -15.70
N ALA A 117 -13.62 -6.45 -14.63
CA ALA A 117 -14.82 -6.41 -13.77
C ALA A 117 -15.02 -5.02 -13.15
N LEU A 118 -13.95 -4.38 -12.65
CA LEU A 118 -14.04 -3.02 -12.13
C LEU A 118 -14.40 -2.01 -13.22
N GLN A 119 -13.85 -2.11 -14.43
CA GLN A 119 -14.18 -1.22 -15.55
C GLN A 119 -15.68 -1.29 -15.92
N GLU A 120 -16.28 -2.49 -15.92
CA GLU A 120 -17.71 -2.69 -16.17
C GLU A 120 -18.60 -2.00 -15.12
N HIS A 121 -18.25 -2.13 -13.83
CA HIS A 121 -19.00 -1.54 -12.72
C HIS A 121 -18.80 -0.02 -12.53
N LEU A 122 -17.83 0.61 -13.22
CA LEU A 122 -17.38 1.96 -12.87
C LEU A 122 -18.21 3.14 -13.42
N HIS A 123 -19.39 2.89 -13.97
CA HIS A 123 -20.18 3.90 -14.68
C HIS A 123 -20.76 5.04 -13.81
N GLU A 124 -20.65 5.02 -12.48
CA GLU A 124 -21.57 5.80 -11.62
C GLU A 124 -21.02 6.97 -10.75
N LEU A 125 -19.73 7.13 -10.36
CA LEU A 125 -19.32 8.22 -9.42
C LEU A 125 -17.90 8.85 -9.53
N VAL A 126 -17.78 10.10 -9.02
CA VAL A 126 -16.63 11.07 -9.00
C VAL A 126 -16.75 11.95 -7.72
N GLY A 127 -15.75 12.58 -7.06
CA GLY A 127 -14.28 12.79 -7.23
C GLY A 127 -13.76 13.79 -6.15
N ILE A 128 -12.64 14.53 -6.39
CA ILE A 128 -11.99 15.58 -5.51
C ILE A 128 -11.16 14.97 -4.34
N GLY A 129 -10.03 15.51 -3.82
CA GLY A 129 -9.23 16.75 -4.05
C GLY A 129 -7.85 16.73 -3.32
N ALA A 130 -7.13 17.87 -3.13
CA ALA A 130 -5.70 17.88 -2.68
C ALA A 130 -5.22 19.04 -1.75
N VAL A 131 -4.09 18.82 -1.02
CA VAL A 131 -3.22 19.80 -0.27
C VAL A 131 -1.70 19.35 -0.31
N LYS A 132 -0.72 20.13 0.19
CA LYS A 132 0.71 20.16 -0.25
C LYS A 132 1.82 20.27 0.87
N GLY A 133 3.02 19.69 0.64
CA GLY A 133 4.35 19.91 1.29
C GLY A 133 4.93 18.75 2.14
N GLY A 134 6.26 18.43 2.23
CA GLY A 134 7.45 18.75 1.40
C GLY A 134 8.81 19.00 2.14
N GLY A 135 9.87 18.17 1.97
CA GLY A 135 11.26 18.41 2.48
C GLY A 135 12.20 17.18 2.64
N THR A 136 13.54 17.32 2.46
CA THR A 136 14.52 16.21 2.25
C THR A 136 15.72 16.20 3.23
N MET A 137 16.20 15.03 3.72
CA MET A 137 17.58 14.83 4.27
C MET A 137 18.01 13.34 4.33
N MET A 138 18.72 12.83 3.31
CA MET A 138 19.15 11.41 3.23
C MET A 138 20.40 11.10 4.08
N SER A 139 20.27 10.24 5.11
CA SER A 139 21.40 9.45 5.65
C SER A 139 20.98 8.30 6.60
N GLU A 140 19.87 8.46 7.35
CA GLU A 140 19.48 7.53 8.44
C GLU A 140 18.63 6.31 7.97
N GLU A 141 18.29 6.26 6.69
CA GLU A 141 17.16 5.48 6.13
C GLU A 141 17.32 3.95 6.20
N ASN A 142 18.55 3.43 6.10
CA ASN A 142 18.77 1.97 6.12
C ASN A 142 18.69 1.34 7.52
N GLU A 143 18.77 2.14 8.59
CA GLU A 143 18.72 1.61 9.95
C GLU A 143 17.27 1.46 10.46
N ILE A 144 16.36 2.30 9.95
CA ILE A 144 14.92 2.30 10.25
C ILE A 144 14.27 1.01 9.76
N ASP A 145 14.51 0.62 8.50
CA ASP A 145 14.04 -0.64 7.89
C ASP A 145 14.38 -1.88 8.75
N ARG A 146 15.56 -1.88 9.40
CA ARG A 146 16.04 -3.00 10.22
C ARG A 146 15.53 -2.98 11.66
N LYS A 147 15.14 -1.81 12.18
CA LYS A 147 14.70 -1.64 13.58
C LYS A 147 13.18 -1.56 13.73
N LEU A 148 12.46 -1.13 12.69
CA LEU A 148 11.00 -1.03 12.66
C LEU A 148 10.34 -2.02 11.69
N GLY A 149 11.11 -2.92 11.04
CA GLY A 149 10.63 -3.79 9.96
C GLY A 149 9.35 -4.55 10.27
N ASP A 150 9.20 -5.10 11.47
CA ASP A 150 7.99 -5.83 11.90
C ASP A 150 6.76 -4.89 11.98
N ALA A 151 6.94 -3.69 12.53
CA ALA A 151 5.91 -2.65 12.60
C ALA A 151 5.49 -2.17 11.19
N LEU A 152 6.47 -1.94 10.31
CA LEU A 152 6.24 -1.51 8.93
C LEU A 152 5.55 -2.59 8.10
N THR A 153 5.83 -3.86 8.36
CA THR A 153 5.16 -5.01 7.73
C THR A 153 3.71 -5.13 8.22
N ALA A 154 3.47 -4.92 9.52
CA ALA A 154 2.12 -4.85 10.07
C ALA A 154 1.29 -3.68 9.50
N ILE A 155 1.89 -2.51 9.25
CA ILE A 155 1.25 -1.37 8.56
C ILE A 155 0.84 -1.74 7.14
N ASP A 156 1.70 -2.40 6.37
CA ASP A 156 1.41 -2.80 4.99
C ASP A 156 0.21 -3.76 4.94
N HIS A 157 0.26 -4.85 5.71
CA HIS A 157 -0.84 -5.83 5.83
C HIS A 157 -2.15 -5.18 6.30
N ALA A 158 -2.10 -4.30 7.30
CA ALA A 158 -3.28 -3.61 7.81
C ALA A 158 -3.90 -2.65 6.77
N THR A 159 -3.06 -2.01 5.95
CA THR A 159 -3.49 -1.13 4.86
C THR A 159 -4.16 -1.93 3.73
N LEU A 160 -3.58 -3.07 3.35
CA LEU A 160 -4.19 -4.01 2.40
C LEU A 160 -5.53 -4.55 2.91
N ALA A 161 -5.61 -4.97 4.18
CA ALA A 161 -6.85 -5.43 4.81
C ALA A 161 -7.93 -4.33 4.85
N LEU A 162 -7.54 -3.06 5.07
CA LEU A 162 -8.48 -1.94 5.04
C LEU A 162 -9.04 -1.71 3.63
N HIS A 163 -8.18 -1.74 2.59
CA HIS A 163 -8.65 -1.69 1.20
C HIS A 163 -9.59 -2.85 0.86
N LEU A 164 -9.31 -4.07 1.32
CA LEU A 164 -10.22 -5.21 1.16
C LEU A 164 -11.56 -4.99 1.86
N SER A 165 -11.57 -4.45 3.09
CA SER A 165 -12.81 -4.09 3.80
C SER A 165 -13.67 -3.08 3.03
N HIS A 166 -13.07 -2.20 2.22
CA HIS A 166 -13.81 -1.27 1.37
C HIS A 166 -14.38 -1.90 0.10
N ASN A 167 -13.71 -2.90 -0.48
CA ASN A 167 -14.05 -3.46 -1.80
C ASN A 167 -14.72 -4.83 -1.77
N ALA A 168 -14.72 -5.56 -0.64
CA ALA A 168 -15.42 -6.86 -0.53
C ALA A 168 -16.94 -6.70 -0.73
N ASP A 169 -17.61 -7.72 -1.27
CA ASP A 169 -19.06 -7.67 -1.53
C ASP A 169 -19.90 -8.03 -0.29
N SER A 170 -19.49 -9.04 0.46
CA SER A 170 -20.25 -9.53 1.61
C SER A 170 -20.01 -8.69 2.87
N GLN A 171 -21.07 -8.41 3.65
CA GLN A 171 -20.92 -7.66 4.91
C GLN A 171 -20.03 -8.41 5.92
N VAL A 172 -20.08 -9.75 5.93
CA VAL A 172 -19.23 -10.59 6.80
C VAL A 172 -17.75 -10.36 6.46
N GLU A 173 -17.36 -10.49 5.19
CA GLU A 173 -15.97 -10.26 4.79
C GLU A 173 -15.55 -8.80 5.02
N ARG A 174 -16.43 -7.81 4.76
CA ARG A 174 -16.14 -6.40 5.08
C ARG A 174 -15.78 -6.21 6.56
N ILE A 175 -16.49 -6.89 7.47
CA ILE A 175 -16.23 -6.86 8.92
C ILE A 175 -14.93 -7.61 9.25
N GLU A 176 -14.74 -8.83 8.74
CA GLU A 176 -13.52 -9.62 8.98
C GLU A 176 -12.25 -8.89 8.52
N ARG A 177 -12.27 -8.30 7.32
CA ARG A 177 -11.17 -7.48 6.79
C ARG A 177 -10.98 -6.19 7.58
N GLY A 178 -12.06 -5.58 8.06
CA GLY A 178 -12.01 -4.41 8.94
C GLY A 178 -11.38 -4.73 10.30
N GLN A 179 -11.64 -5.92 10.85
CA GLN A 179 -11.03 -6.42 12.08
C GLN A 179 -9.53 -6.72 11.85
N GLN A 180 -9.18 -7.40 10.76
CA GLN A 180 -7.79 -7.63 10.35
C GLN A 180 -7.01 -6.32 10.24
N ALA A 181 -7.59 -5.29 9.62
CA ALA A 181 -7.00 -3.96 9.53
C ALA A 181 -6.79 -3.31 10.92
N ARG A 182 -7.84 -3.29 11.75
CA ARG A 182 -7.79 -2.75 13.12
C ARG A 182 -6.68 -3.42 13.94
N ASP A 183 -6.65 -4.75 13.92
CA ASP A 183 -5.74 -5.54 14.76
C ASP A 183 -4.30 -5.42 14.25
N GLY A 184 -4.08 -5.37 12.93
CA GLY A 184 -2.78 -5.10 12.33
C GLY A 184 -2.23 -3.70 12.63
N PHE A 185 -3.06 -2.65 12.56
CA PHE A 185 -2.62 -1.30 12.96
C PHE A 185 -2.36 -1.19 14.46
N ALA A 186 -3.15 -1.85 15.31
CA ALA A 186 -2.89 -1.93 16.74
C ALA A 186 -1.58 -2.67 17.06
N GLN A 187 -1.29 -3.76 16.35
CA GLN A 187 -0.01 -4.46 16.45
C GLN A 187 1.16 -3.56 15.99
N ALA A 188 1.01 -2.85 14.87
CA ALA A 188 2.02 -1.92 14.39
C ALA A 188 2.36 -0.84 15.41
N LEU A 189 1.36 -0.20 16.02
CA LEU A 189 1.58 0.76 17.11
C LEU A 189 2.31 0.13 18.29
N ALA A 190 1.93 -1.08 18.71
CA ALA A 190 2.60 -1.79 19.79
C ALA A 190 4.07 -2.15 19.48
N GLU A 191 4.42 -2.45 18.23
CA GLU A 191 5.82 -2.65 17.82
C GLU A 191 6.60 -1.33 17.70
N LEU A 192 5.99 -0.27 17.14
CA LEU A 192 6.56 1.08 17.12
C LEU A 192 6.82 1.60 18.54
N ASP A 193 5.99 1.23 19.51
CA ASP A 193 6.16 1.65 20.89
C ASP A 193 7.32 0.96 21.63
N LYS A 194 7.74 -0.22 21.17
CA LYS A 194 8.96 -0.91 21.65
C LYS A 194 10.25 -0.32 21.07
N ALA A 195 10.15 0.58 20.07
CA ALA A 195 11.30 1.23 19.47
C ALA A 195 12.16 1.97 20.51
N LEU A 196 13.48 1.90 20.35
CA LEU A 196 14.43 2.60 21.23
C LEU A 196 14.11 4.10 21.29
N PRO A 197 14.26 4.79 22.44
CA PRO A 197 13.93 6.21 22.57
C PRO A 197 14.61 7.11 21.51
N ALA A 198 15.82 6.75 21.08
CA ALA A 198 16.54 7.48 20.01
C ALA A 198 15.80 7.46 18.66
N LEU A 199 15.04 6.39 18.34
CA LEU A 199 14.23 6.33 17.13
C LEU A 199 12.96 7.16 17.27
N LYS A 200 12.35 7.22 18.46
CA LYS A 200 11.11 7.99 18.70
C LYS A 200 11.27 9.51 18.54
N VAL A 201 12.50 10.01 18.47
CA VAL A 201 12.83 11.41 18.20
C VAL A 201 13.00 11.68 16.69
N GLN A 202 13.07 10.65 15.84
CA GLN A 202 13.19 10.80 14.38
C GLN A 202 11.83 11.06 13.74
N ASP A 203 11.77 12.03 12.82
CA ASP A 203 10.56 12.36 12.03
C ASP A 203 9.95 11.13 11.36
N SER A 204 10.79 10.19 10.89
CA SER A 204 10.35 8.94 10.27
C SER A 204 9.57 8.04 11.23
N TRP A 205 9.94 7.97 12.51
CA TRP A 205 9.16 7.21 13.49
C TRP A 205 7.81 7.88 13.73
N GLN A 206 7.79 9.21 13.86
CA GLN A 206 6.57 9.98 14.05
C GLN A 206 5.60 9.78 12.86
N VAL A 207 6.09 9.85 11.62
CA VAL A 207 5.29 9.58 10.41
C VAL A 207 4.68 8.17 10.43
N TRP A 208 5.46 7.14 10.76
CA TRP A 208 4.94 5.77 10.81
C TRP A 208 3.98 5.51 11.99
N HIS A 209 4.18 6.22 13.10
CA HIS A 209 3.26 6.21 14.24
C HIS A 209 1.93 6.88 13.89
N ASP A 210 1.97 8.05 13.25
CA ASP A 210 0.78 8.77 12.80
C ASP A 210 0.05 8.02 11.69
N GLU A 211 0.77 7.40 10.75
CA GLU A 211 0.22 6.46 9.75
C GLU A 211 -0.59 5.34 10.44
N ALA A 212 0.01 4.63 11.39
CA ALA A 212 -0.64 3.52 12.09
C ALA A 212 -1.81 3.98 12.97
N GLN A 213 -1.71 5.15 13.61
CA GLN A 213 -2.78 5.74 14.42
C GLN A 213 -3.98 6.19 13.55
N ASN A 214 -3.71 6.79 12.39
CA ASN A 214 -4.72 7.17 11.42
C ASN A 214 -5.38 5.94 10.78
N GLY A 215 -4.59 4.93 10.42
CA GLY A 215 -5.07 3.64 9.92
C GLY A 215 -5.97 2.90 10.92
N LEU A 216 -5.58 2.84 12.20
CA LEU A 216 -6.40 2.28 13.28
C LEU A 216 -7.73 3.03 13.41
N THR A 217 -7.69 4.36 13.39
CA THR A 217 -8.89 5.22 13.47
C THR A 217 -9.82 4.99 12.28
N ALA A 218 -9.27 4.87 11.07
CA ALA A 218 -10.02 4.57 9.85
C ALA A 218 -10.66 3.17 9.90
N ALA A 219 -9.93 2.14 10.37
CA ALA A 219 -10.45 0.79 10.55
C ALA A 219 -11.57 0.72 11.60
N GLN A 220 -11.43 1.43 12.72
CA GLN A 220 -12.48 1.56 13.73
C GLN A 220 -13.72 2.28 13.19
N SER A 221 -13.54 3.39 12.46
CA SER A 221 -14.65 4.09 11.80
C SER A 221 -15.35 3.21 10.75
N ARG A 222 -14.58 2.40 10.01
CA ARG A 222 -15.11 1.42 9.04
C ARG A 222 -15.96 0.36 9.73
N LEU A 223 -15.48 -0.25 10.82
CA LEU A 223 -16.24 -1.24 11.59
C LEU A 223 -17.53 -0.66 12.16
N ALA A 224 -17.46 0.53 12.77
CA ALA A 224 -18.65 1.22 13.27
C ALA A 224 -19.66 1.50 12.15
N SER A 225 -19.21 1.87 10.94
CA SER A 225 -20.09 2.06 9.78
C SER A 225 -20.74 0.77 9.25
N LEU A 226 -20.18 -0.40 9.59
CA LEU A 226 -20.69 -1.73 9.24
C LEU A 226 -21.56 -2.35 10.34
N GLY A 227 -21.66 -1.70 11.52
CA GLY A 227 -22.39 -2.18 12.68
C GLY A 227 -21.62 -3.18 13.56
N ALA A 228 -20.28 -3.09 13.59
CA ALA A 228 -19.37 -3.98 14.32
C ALA A 228 -18.44 -3.22 15.29
#